data_AF-A0AA96V704-F1
#
_entry.id   AF-A0AA96V704-F1
#
_cell.length_a   1.000
_cell.length_b   1.000
_cell.length_c   1.000
_cell.angle_alpha   90.00
_cell.angle_beta   90.00
_cell.angle_gamma   90.00
#
_symmetry.space_group_name_H-M   'P 1'
#
loop_
_entity.id
_entity.type
_entity.pdbx_description
1 polymer ?
#
loop_
_entity_poly.entity_id
_entity_poly.type
_entity_poly.pdbx_seq_one_letter_code
_entity_poly.pdbx_strand_id
1 'polypeptide(L)'
;MKKSILLTFSVLAIAVLAVSFSGCLGSGDDKPVTIDNPATIQAITYYTLPVDDNEVKAEILVQIQGTHSQSVDKDNITVTIIGDKVYVNVPVVNSSPVNTKDLGFEAVEVVLGTKDQFKDGEYTVIVNGGTDKEYTSVIKFESGELYYFTAGNIGDIVIGNDGNNITVDVSVVLGGSAETLDKENITTSGKFDKDGKYEIYIPTQIKDGITTLNLIYVQESFVIGQLDSLEDGTYTVIVNGAEIPFTIENHQIVTE
;
A
#
# COMPACT_ATOMS: atom_id res chain seq x y z
N MET A 1 36.36 9.39 68.10
CA MET A 1 37.70 9.18 67.52
C MET A 1 37.91 7.69 67.25
N LYS A 2 37.91 7.27 65.96
CA LYS A 2 38.92 6.42 65.30
C LYS A 2 38.42 6.07 63.89
N LYS A 3 39.25 6.36 62.89
CA LYS A 3 39.14 5.99 61.47
C LYS A 3 39.71 4.58 61.25
N SER A 4 39.25 3.92 60.18
CA SER A 4 39.94 3.01 59.22
C SER A 4 38.86 2.10 58.59
N ILE A 5 38.42 2.25 57.33
CA ILE A 5 39.04 1.96 56.01
C ILE A 5 39.51 0.49 55.84
N LEU A 6 38.76 -0.28 55.04
CA LEU A 6 39.15 -1.24 53.98
C LEU A 6 37.82 -1.84 53.43
N LEU A 7 37.30 -1.57 52.23
CA LEU A 7 37.74 -1.90 50.85
C LEU A 7 38.12 -3.37 50.65
N THR A 8 37.29 -4.13 49.91
CA THR A 8 37.57 -5.13 48.82
C THR A 8 36.25 -5.87 48.52
N PHE A 9 35.48 -5.50 47.48
CA PHE A 9 35.47 -6.05 46.12
C PHE A 9 35.27 -7.57 45.99
N SER A 10 34.20 -7.94 45.25
CA SER A 10 34.02 -9.12 44.35
C SER A 10 32.73 -9.91 44.66
N VAL A 11 31.88 -10.38 43.74
CA VAL A 11 31.75 -10.34 42.27
C VAL A 11 30.44 -11.14 41.93
N LEU A 12 29.69 -10.71 40.90
CA LEU A 12 28.71 -11.46 40.04
C LEU A 12 27.46 -12.11 40.67
N ALA A 13 26.29 -12.23 40.02
CA ALA A 13 25.77 -11.83 38.69
C ALA A 13 24.22 -11.79 38.77
N ILE A 14 23.56 -10.70 38.33
CA ILE A 14 22.81 -10.53 37.05
C ILE A 14 21.53 -11.39 36.92
N ALA A 15 20.38 -10.70 36.94
CA ALA A 15 19.38 -10.70 35.87
C ALA A 15 18.23 -9.73 36.23
N VAL A 16 18.47 -8.42 36.06
CA VAL A 16 17.39 -7.43 35.98
C VAL A 16 17.25 -7.11 34.49
N LEU A 17 16.15 -7.57 33.91
CA LEU A 17 15.65 -7.15 32.60
C LEU A 17 15.35 -5.66 32.66
N ALA A 18 16.36 -4.84 32.39
CA ALA A 18 16.18 -3.46 32.02
C ALA A 18 15.75 -3.45 30.55
N VAL A 19 14.47 -3.19 30.35
CA VAL A 19 13.89 -2.77 29.09
C VAL A 19 14.50 -1.40 28.77
N SER A 20 15.66 -1.39 28.10
CA SER A 20 16.32 -0.16 27.70
C SER A 20 15.88 0.20 26.29
N PHE A 21 15.10 1.28 26.20
CA PHE A 21 15.13 2.22 25.09
C PHE A 21 16.56 2.32 24.53
N SER A 22 16.73 1.92 23.28
CA SER A 22 17.85 2.33 22.46
C SER A 22 17.30 3.06 21.25
N GLY A 23 16.85 4.29 21.50
CA GLY A 23 16.98 5.34 20.50
C GLY A 23 18.47 5.53 20.23
N CYS A 24 18.99 4.81 19.24
CA CYS A 24 20.17 5.26 18.54
C CYS A 24 19.66 6.17 17.44
N LEU A 25 19.69 7.49 17.68
CA LEU A 25 19.80 8.50 16.62
C LEU A 25 21.19 8.32 15.98
N GLY A 26 21.36 7.18 15.30
CA GLY A 26 22.47 6.94 14.41
C GLY A 26 22.10 7.58 13.09
N SER A 27 22.89 8.56 12.67
CA SER A 27 23.12 8.84 11.25
C SER A 27 23.63 7.56 10.60
N GLY A 28 22.73 6.61 10.34
CA GLY A 28 23.03 5.37 9.67
C GLY A 28 22.76 5.55 8.20
N ASP A 29 23.78 5.37 7.38
CA ASP A 29 23.60 5.06 5.97
C ASP A 29 22.45 4.05 5.83
N ASP A 30 21.53 4.31 4.89
CA ASP A 30 20.45 3.40 4.47
C ASP A 30 21.04 2.05 4.06
N LYS A 31 21.37 1.20 5.04
CA LYS A 31 21.82 -0.15 4.80
C LYS A 31 20.56 -1.00 4.67
N PRO A 32 20.26 -1.52 3.46
CA PRO A 32 19.12 -2.41 3.29
C PRO A 32 19.31 -3.61 4.22
N VAL A 33 18.27 -3.90 5.01
CA VAL A 33 18.19 -5.13 5.79
C VAL A 33 18.20 -6.29 4.79
N THR A 34 19.14 -7.23 4.91
CA THR A 34 19.13 -8.43 4.07
C THR A 34 17.94 -9.28 4.46
N ILE A 35 17.01 -9.47 3.53
CA ILE A 35 15.82 -10.30 3.73
C ILE A 35 16.08 -11.68 3.12
N ASP A 36 16.19 -12.69 3.98
CA ASP A 36 16.23 -14.06 3.53
C ASP A 36 14.81 -14.52 3.14
N ASN A 37 14.63 -14.84 1.85
CA ASN A 37 13.40 -15.40 1.28
C ASN A 37 12.15 -14.53 1.53
N PRO A 38 12.03 -13.36 0.87
CA PRO A 38 10.90 -12.46 1.03
C PRO A 38 9.57 -13.09 0.59
N ALA A 39 8.48 -12.74 1.26
CA ALA A 39 7.13 -13.11 0.87
C ALA A 39 6.63 -12.31 -0.35
N THR A 40 5.74 -12.90 -1.16
CA THR A 40 5.04 -12.15 -2.22
C THR A 40 3.77 -11.54 -1.63
N ILE A 41 3.69 -10.22 -1.56
CA ILE A 41 2.53 -9.51 -1.01
C ILE A 41 1.44 -9.37 -2.09
N GLN A 42 0.18 -9.53 -1.70
CA GLN A 42 -0.98 -9.40 -2.60
C GLN A 42 -1.83 -8.18 -2.25
N ALA A 43 -2.04 -7.93 -0.96
CA ALA A 43 -2.83 -6.82 -0.48
C ALA A 43 -2.41 -6.44 0.94
N ILE A 44 -2.65 -5.19 1.31
CA ILE A 44 -2.49 -4.69 2.68
C ILE A 44 -3.70 -3.83 3.05
N THR A 45 -4.25 -4.09 4.23
CA THR A 45 -5.30 -3.27 4.84
C THR A 45 -4.76 -2.66 6.13
N TYR A 46 -4.99 -1.37 6.35
CA TYR A 46 -4.52 -0.67 7.54
C TYR A 46 -5.69 -0.32 8.46
N TYR A 47 -5.47 -0.45 9.77
CA TYR A 47 -6.50 -0.10 10.75
C TYR A 47 -5.92 0.17 12.14
N THR A 48 -6.69 0.87 12.95
CA THR A 48 -6.51 1.05 14.39
C THR A 48 -7.75 0.43 15.04
N LEU A 49 -7.59 -0.74 15.66
CA LEU A 49 -8.74 -1.45 16.23
C LEU A 49 -9.35 -0.60 17.37
N PRO A 50 -10.68 -0.58 17.53
CA PRO A 50 -11.34 0.19 18.58
C PRO A 50 -11.04 -0.32 20.01
N VAL A 51 -10.44 -1.50 20.16
CA VAL A 51 -10.09 -2.11 21.46
C VAL A 51 -8.68 -1.73 21.91
N ASP A 52 -7.76 -1.49 20.96
CA ASP A 52 -6.39 -1.01 21.19
C ASP A 52 -6.16 0.19 20.27
N ASP A 53 -6.78 1.32 20.62
CA ASP A 53 -6.84 2.53 19.79
C ASP A 53 -5.48 3.19 19.53
N ASN A 54 -4.43 2.70 20.18
CA ASN A 54 -3.09 3.25 20.10
C ASN A 54 -2.21 2.53 19.07
N GLU A 55 -2.50 1.28 18.71
CA GLU A 55 -1.70 0.53 17.75
C GLU A 55 -2.16 0.79 16.31
N VAL A 56 -1.21 1.08 15.44
CA VAL A 56 -1.39 1.15 13.99
C VAL A 56 -1.03 -0.21 13.44
N LYS A 57 -2.02 -0.90 12.88
CA LYS A 57 -1.89 -2.28 12.41
C LYS A 57 -2.05 -2.36 10.90
N ALA A 58 -1.41 -3.36 10.32
CA ALA A 58 -1.59 -3.78 8.94
C ALA A 58 -1.97 -5.26 8.92
N GLU A 59 -3.06 -5.61 8.24
CA GLU A 59 -3.31 -6.97 7.79
C GLU A 59 -2.74 -7.14 6.39
N ILE A 60 -1.73 -8.01 6.27
CA ILE A 60 -0.99 -8.25 5.04
C ILE A 60 -1.40 -9.63 4.51
N LEU A 61 -1.94 -9.66 3.29
CA LEU A 61 -2.23 -10.89 2.57
C LEU A 61 -1.01 -11.31 1.76
N VAL A 62 -0.47 -12.47 2.11
CA VAL A 62 0.74 -13.04 1.51
C VAL A 62 0.39 -14.21 0.62
N GLN A 63 0.92 -14.23 -0.60
CA GLN A 63 0.91 -15.42 -1.46
C GLN A 63 2.07 -16.35 -1.07
N ILE A 64 1.74 -17.61 -0.78
CA ILE A 64 2.70 -18.68 -0.46
C ILE A 64 2.71 -19.72 -1.59
N GLN A 65 3.90 -20.26 -1.88
CA GLN A 65 4.07 -21.31 -2.89
C GLN A 65 4.12 -22.69 -2.25
N GLY A 66 3.28 -23.61 -2.75
CA GLY A 66 3.05 -24.91 -2.14
C GLY A 66 2.39 -24.72 -0.78
N THR A 67 1.06 -24.78 -0.73
CA THR A 67 0.21 -24.47 0.44
C THR A 67 0.58 -25.20 1.74
N HIS A 68 1.42 -26.25 1.65
CA HIS A 68 1.88 -27.07 2.77
C HIS A 68 3.42 -27.01 2.97
N SER A 69 4.11 -26.31 2.07
CA SER A 69 5.57 -26.27 1.95
C SER A 69 6.14 -24.93 2.37
N GLN A 70 5.34 -23.87 2.38
CA GLN A 70 5.75 -22.53 2.76
C GLN A 70 4.71 -21.88 3.68
N SER A 71 5.17 -21.10 4.65
CA SER A 71 4.32 -20.28 5.52
C SER A 71 5.04 -19.00 5.90
N VAL A 72 4.29 -17.98 6.32
CA VAL A 72 4.88 -16.76 6.87
C VAL A 72 5.62 -17.08 8.17
N ASP A 73 6.84 -16.57 8.31
CA ASP A 73 7.62 -16.68 9.53
C ASP A 73 7.27 -15.51 10.47
N LYS A 74 6.14 -15.66 11.15
CA LYS A 74 5.53 -14.62 11.99
C LYS A 74 6.42 -14.14 13.12
N ASP A 75 7.29 -15.02 13.63
CA ASP A 75 8.19 -14.72 14.74
C ASP A 75 9.35 -13.81 14.32
N ASN A 76 9.65 -13.72 13.02
CA ASN A 76 10.75 -12.94 12.46
C ASN A 76 10.27 -11.73 11.62
N ILE A 77 8.98 -11.37 11.73
CA ILE A 77 8.49 -10.12 11.17
C ILE A 77 9.14 -8.96 11.92
N THR A 78 9.71 -8.02 11.18
CA THR A 78 10.30 -6.81 11.77
C THR A 78 9.66 -5.57 11.17
N VAL A 79 9.53 -4.54 12.01
CA VAL A 79 9.09 -3.21 11.57
C VAL A 79 10.08 -2.17 12.05
N THR A 80 10.45 -1.25 11.17
CA THR A 80 11.31 -0.11 11.50
C THR A 80 10.75 1.16 10.88
N ILE A 81 10.52 2.18 11.71
CA ILE A 81 10.09 3.51 11.25
C ILE A 81 11.33 4.41 11.16
N ILE A 82 11.59 4.96 9.98
CA ILE A 82 12.69 5.89 9.71
C ILE A 82 12.13 7.10 8.99
N GLY A 83 12.01 8.24 9.70
CA GLY A 83 11.44 9.45 9.12
C GLY A 83 9.98 9.23 8.70
N ASP A 84 9.72 9.41 7.41
CA ASP A 84 8.44 9.23 6.72
C ASP A 84 8.30 7.82 6.09
N LYS A 85 9.16 6.88 6.45
CA LYS A 85 9.12 5.51 5.90
C LYS A 85 8.90 4.48 7.00
N VAL A 86 8.04 3.51 6.71
CA VAL A 86 7.78 2.34 7.55
C VAL A 86 8.26 1.10 6.79
N TYR A 87 9.38 0.55 7.21
CA TYR A 87 9.93 -0.68 6.63
C TYR A 87 9.37 -1.89 7.35
N VAL A 88 8.73 -2.79 6.62
CA VAL A 88 8.21 -4.05 7.14
C VAL A 88 8.92 -5.20 6.44
N ASN A 89 9.48 -6.13 7.21
CA ASN A 89 10.01 -7.37 6.67
C ASN A 89 9.04 -8.50 6.97
N VAL A 90 8.58 -9.21 5.93
CA VAL A 90 7.74 -10.40 6.04
C VAL A 90 8.48 -11.58 5.43
N PRO A 91 9.27 -12.32 6.23
CA PRO A 91 9.96 -13.51 5.77
C PRO A 91 9.01 -14.71 5.64
N VAL A 92 9.38 -15.67 4.79
CA VAL A 92 8.69 -16.97 4.71
C VAL A 92 9.66 -18.12 4.97
N VAL A 93 9.17 -19.13 5.68
CA VAL A 93 9.88 -20.38 5.96
C VAL A 93 9.38 -21.49 5.06
N ASN A 94 10.29 -22.37 4.64
CA ASN A 94 9.95 -23.56 3.88
C ASN A 94 9.98 -24.79 4.81
N SER A 95 8.83 -25.42 5.02
CA SER A 95 8.71 -26.67 5.77
C SER A 95 9.13 -27.90 4.94
N SER A 96 9.08 -27.78 3.62
CA SER A 96 9.48 -28.82 2.66
C SER A 96 9.85 -28.19 1.30
N PRO A 97 10.56 -28.92 0.41
CA PRO A 97 10.80 -28.43 -0.95
C PRO A 97 9.47 -28.11 -1.65
N VAL A 98 9.34 -26.89 -2.18
CA VAL A 98 8.19 -26.47 -2.97
C VAL A 98 8.17 -27.30 -4.26
N ASN A 99 7.35 -28.35 -4.29
CA ASN A 99 7.26 -29.27 -5.43
C ASN A 99 5.94 -29.16 -6.20
N THR A 100 4.95 -28.45 -5.66
CA THR A 100 3.64 -28.29 -6.29
C THR A 100 3.47 -26.88 -6.86
N LYS A 101 2.73 -26.77 -7.97
CA LYS A 101 2.31 -25.50 -8.59
C LYS A 101 1.19 -24.81 -7.80
N ASP A 102 0.92 -25.27 -6.58
CA ASP A 102 -0.22 -24.81 -5.79
C ASP A 102 0.11 -23.45 -5.17
N LEU A 103 -0.85 -22.53 -5.26
CA LEU A 103 -0.78 -21.22 -4.64
C LEU A 103 -1.69 -21.21 -3.41
N GLY A 104 -1.16 -20.70 -2.30
CA GLY A 104 -1.91 -20.44 -1.08
C GLY A 104 -1.87 -18.96 -0.72
N PHE A 105 -2.77 -18.57 0.18
CA PHE A 105 -2.76 -17.24 0.77
C PHE A 105 -2.78 -17.35 2.29
N GLU A 106 -1.95 -16.55 2.95
CA GLU A 106 -1.90 -16.41 4.40
C GLU A 106 -2.04 -14.94 4.77
N ALA A 107 -2.96 -14.61 5.68
CA ALA A 107 -3.08 -13.27 6.23
C ALA A 107 -2.27 -13.18 7.53
N VAL A 108 -1.56 -12.07 7.70
CA VAL A 108 -0.80 -11.77 8.93
C VAL A 108 -1.08 -10.35 9.40
N GLU A 109 -1.33 -10.22 10.72
CA GLU A 109 -1.44 -8.93 11.38
C GLU A 109 -0.05 -8.47 11.83
N VAL A 110 0.32 -7.24 11.49
CA VAL A 110 1.59 -6.62 11.83
C VAL A 110 1.32 -5.30 12.54
N VAL A 111 1.88 -5.12 13.74
CA VAL A 111 1.88 -3.82 14.44
C VAL A 111 2.96 -2.96 13.80
N LEU A 112 2.55 -1.93 13.07
CA LEU A 112 3.48 -1.00 12.41
C LEU A 112 4.15 -0.06 13.43
N GLY A 113 3.43 0.27 14.50
CA GLY A 113 3.88 1.15 15.56
C GLY A 113 2.69 1.64 16.38
N THR A 114 2.93 2.60 17.25
CA THR A 114 1.90 3.29 18.02
C THR A 114 1.60 4.67 17.45
N LYS A 115 0.39 5.19 17.62
CA LYS A 115 -0.07 6.47 17.05
C LYS A 115 0.86 7.65 17.39
N ASP A 116 1.44 7.65 18.59
CA ASP A 116 2.39 8.69 19.05
C ASP A 116 3.74 8.67 18.32
N GLN A 117 4.08 7.58 17.63
CA GLN A 117 5.25 7.50 16.75
C GLN A 117 5.00 8.13 15.38
N PHE A 118 3.73 8.32 15.01
CA PHE A 118 3.33 8.94 13.75
C PHE A 118 2.96 10.41 13.99
N LYS A 119 3.55 11.30 13.18
CA LYS A 119 3.19 12.72 13.11
C LYS A 119 2.19 12.92 11.99
N ASP A 120 1.46 14.02 12.02
CA ASP A 120 0.64 14.41 10.87
C ASP A 120 1.52 14.51 9.61
N GLY A 121 1.09 13.84 8.55
CA GLY A 121 1.85 13.67 7.31
C GLY A 121 1.63 12.31 6.65
N GLU A 122 2.24 12.15 5.49
CA GLU A 122 2.24 10.90 4.73
C GLU A 122 3.44 10.03 5.10
N TYR A 123 3.22 8.73 5.13
CA TYR A 123 4.23 7.72 5.35
C TYR A 123 4.21 6.70 4.23
N THR A 124 5.38 6.40 3.67
CA THR A 124 5.54 5.30 2.72
C THR A 124 5.77 4.00 3.49
N VAL A 125 4.86 3.05 3.37
CA VAL A 125 5.03 1.70 3.89
C VAL A 125 5.72 0.86 2.81
N ILE A 126 6.87 0.29 3.16
CA ILE A 126 7.72 -0.50 2.26
C ILE A 126 7.83 -1.90 2.86
N VAL A 127 7.12 -2.85 2.27
CA VAL A 127 7.19 -4.26 2.64
C VAL A 127 8.22 -4.96 1.78
N ASN A 128 9.12 -5.71 2.42
CA ASN A 128 10.21 -6.43 1.77
C ASN A 128 11.12 -5.54 0.89
N GLY A 129 11.40 -4.33 1.38
CA GLY A 129 12.20 -3.33 0.66
C GLY A 129 13.58 -3.82 0.22
N GLY A 130 14.00 -3.45 -0.99
CA GLY A 130 15.27 -3.85 -1.59
C GLY A 130 15.27 -5.27 -2.18
N THR A 131 14.10 -5.88 -2.36
CA THR A 131 13.94 -7.21 -2.95
C THR A 131 13.12 -7.18 -4.24
N ASP A 132 13.11 -8.27 -5.00
CA ASP A 132 12.26 -8.46 -6.18
C ASP A 132 10.76 -8.59 -5.85
N LYS A 133 10.42 -8.70 -4.56
CA LYS A 133 9.05 -8.79 -4.02
C LYS A 133 8.69 -7.59 -3.15
N GLU A 134 9.38 -6.47 -3.34
CA GLU A 134 9.04 -5.22 -2.69
C GLU A 134 7.60 -4.81 -3.00
N TYR A 135 6.87 -4.42 -1.98
CA TYR A 135 5.54 -3.82 -2.09
C TYR A 135 5.55 -2.47 -1.40
N THR A 136 4.99 -1.46 -2.06
CA THR A 136 4.93 -0.10 -1.54
C THR A 136 3.49 0.41 -1.51
N SER A 137 3.18 1.17 -0.48
CA SER A 137 1.89 1.81 -0.26
C SER A 137 2.06 3.05 0.59
N VAL A 138 1.02 3.87 0.67
CA VAL A 138 1.01 5.12 1.43
C VAL A 138 -0.07 5.05 2.50
N ILE A 139 0.27 5.54 3.69
CA ILE A 139 -0.68 5.87 4.75
C ILE A 139 -0.52 7.35 5.12
N LYS A 140 -1.58 7.99 5.58
CA LYS A 140 -1.55 9.39 6.04
C LYS A 140 -2.10 9.46 7.45
N PHE A 141 -1.43 10.22 8.30
CA PHE A 141 -1.95 10.66 9.58
C PHE A 141 -2.35 12.12 9.48
N GLU A 142 -3.57 12.44 9.91
CA GLU A 142 -4.05 13.82 9.94
C GLU A 142 -4.99 13.99 11.12
N SER A 143 -4.66 14.91 12.04
CA SER A 143 -5.47 15.16 13.23
C SER A 143 -5.72 13.90 14.09
N GLY A 144 -4.74 12.99 14.14
CA GLY A 144 -4.82 11.73 14.91
C GLY A 144 -5.64 10.61 14.24
N GLU A 145 -6.11 10.84 13.03
CA GLU A 145 -6.84 9.86 12.23
C GLU A 145 -5.91 9.20 11.21
N LEU A 146 -6.07 7.89 11.02
CA LEU A 146 -5.35 7.12 10.02
C LEU A 146 -6.14 7.07 8.72
N TYR A 147 -5.45 7.33 7.62
CA TYR A 147 -5.95 7.15 6.28
C TYR A 147 -5.00 6.26 5.48
N TYR A 148 -5.55 5.51 4.54
CA TYR A 148 -4.78 4.74 3.57
C TYR A 148 -5.36 4.91 2.18
N PHE A 149 -4.53 4.65 1.18
CA PHE A 149 -4.88 4.90 -0.22
C PHE A 149 -4.97 3.59 -0.99
N THR A 150 -6.01 3.46 -1.82
CA THR A 150 -6.19 2.34 -2.72
C THR A 150 -6.63 2.85 -4.09
N ALA A 151 -6.56 2.00 -5.12
CA ALA A 151 -7.26 2.29 -6.35
C ALA A 151 -8.78 2.38 -6.07
N GLY A 152 -9.44 3.41 -6.58
CA GLY A 152 -10.88 3.55 -6.47
C GLY A 152 -11.62 2.45 -7.23
N ASN A 153 -12.73 1.99 -6.65
CA ASN A 153 -13.58 0.97 -7.27
C ASN A 153 -14.35 1.59 -8.44
N ILE A 154 -14.05 1.15 -9.66
CA ILE A 154 -14.71 1.69 -10.85
C ILE A 154 -16.10 1.06 -11.01
N GLY A 155 -17.12 1.91 -11.05
CA GLY A 155 -18.50 1.50 -11.27
C GLY A 155 -18.88 1.47 -12.75
N ASP A 156 -18.51 2.52 -13.49
CA ASP A 156 -18.79 2.66 -14.91
C ASP A 156 -17.74 3.55 -15.58
N ILE A 157 -17.50 3.32 -16.88
CA ILE A 157 -16.60 4.11 -17.72
C ILE A 157 -17.33 4.36 -19.05
N VAL A 158 -17.58 5.62 -19.35
CA VAL A 158 -18.21 6.04 -20.59
C VAL A 158 -17.22 6.83 -21.42
N ILE A 159 -16.98 6.36 -22.65
CA ILE A 159 -16.14 7.06 -23.62
C ILE A 159 -17.05 7.79 -24.60
N GLY A 160 -16.82 9.08 -24.77
CA GLY A 160 -17.60 9.93 -25.65
C GLY A 160 -16.74 11.00 -26.29
N ASN A 161 -17.40 11.97 -26.91
CA ASN A 161 -16.73 13.13 -27.46
C ASN A 161 -17.54 14.42 -27.22
N ASP A 162 -16.81 15.49 -26.97
CA ASP A 162 -17.33 16.86 -26.97
C ASP A 162 -16.65 17.64 -28.09
N GLY A 163 -17.36 17.74 -29.22
CA GLY A 163 -16.78 18.22 -30.47
C GLY A 163 -15.63 17.34 -30.93
N ASN A 164 -14.43 17.92 -31.03
CA ASN A 164 -13.21 17.20 -31.41
C ASN A 164 -12.51 16.52 -30.22
N ASN A 165 -12.89 16.82 -28.97
CA ASN A 165 -12.23 16.24 -27.81
C ASN A 165 -12.82 14.87 -27.49
N ILE A 166 -11.95 13.87 -27.27
CA ILE A 166 -12.35 12.55 -26.77
C ILE A 166 -12.42 12.67 -25.24
N THR A 167 -13.58 12.36 -24.68
CA THR A 167 -13.87 12.45 -23.25
C THR A 167 -14.06 11.07 -22.64
N VAL A 168 -13.62 10.92 -21.39
CA VAL A 168 -13.87 9.73 -20.57
C VAL A 168 -14.53 10.19 -19.28
N ASP A 169 -15.75 9.74 -19.07
CA ASP A 169 -16.48 9.93 -17.83
C ASP A 169 -16.39 8.65 -17.00
N VAL A 170 -15.82 8.75 -15.80
CA VAL A 170 -15.61 7.64 -14.89
C VAL A 170 -16.50 7.81 -13.67
N SER A 171 -17.30 6.80 -13.38
CA SER A 171 -18.05 6.68 -12.13
C SER A 171 -17.25 5.84 -11.14
N VAL A 172 -16.89 6.41 -10.00
CA VAL A 172 -16.21 5.73 -8.89
C VAL A 172 -17.19 5.46 -7.76
N VAL A 173 -17.19 4.22 -7.29
CA VAL A 173 -18.02 3.75 -6.18
C VAL A 173 -17.23 3.84 -4.88
N LEU A 174 -17.75 4.60 -3.93
CA LEU A 174 -17.18 4.79 -2.61
C LEU A 174 -18.02 4.07 -1.55
N GLY A 175 -17.35 3.41 -0.61
CA GLY A 175 -17.91 2.77 0.58
C GLY A 175 -18.38 3.78 1.64
N GLY A 176 -19.23 4.73 1.29
CA GLY A 176 -19.87 5.63 2.26
C GLY A 176 -18.94 6.71 2.81
N SER A 177 -19.14 7.10 4.08
CA SER A 177 -18.48 8.29 4.65
C SER A 177 -17.01 8.12 5.00
N ALA A 178 -16.48 6.90 4.95
CA ALA A 178 -15.06 6.64 5.25
C ALA A 178 -14.18 6.82 4.01
N GLU A 179 -14.75 6.74 2.81
CA GLU A 179 -14.01 6.81 1.56
C GLU A 179 -14.26 8.15 0.86
N THR A 180 -13.19 8.73 0.32
CA THR A 180 -13.23 9.93 -0.51
C THR A 180 -12.32 9.76 -1.72
N LEU A 181 -12.61 10.47 -2.80
CA LEU A 181 -11.68 10.54 -3.92
C LEU A 181 -10.48 11.41 -3.52
N ASP A 182 -9.29 10.86 -3.74
CA ASP A 182 -8.04 11.62 -3.61
C ASP A 182 -7.76 12.34 -4.93
N LYS A 183 -8.49 13.44 -5.15
CA LYS A 183 -8.46 14.19 -6.41
C LYS A 183 -7.08 14.77 -6.73
N GLU A 184 -6.28 15.06 -5.72
CA GLU A 184 -4.97 15.70 -5.89
C GLU A 184 -3.94 14.73 -6.48
N ASN A 185 -4.15 13.42 -6.31
CA ASN A 185 -3.25 12.37 -6.79
C ASN A 185 -3.82 11.56 -7.97
N ILE A 186 -4.89 12.05 -8.62
CA ILE A 186 -5.34 11.47 -9.90
C ILE A 186 -4.25 11.69 -10.95
N THR A 187 -3.88 10.62 -11.67
CA THR A 187 -2.89 10.69 -12.74
C THR A 187 -3.41 10.11 -14.05
N THR A 188 -2.83 10.58 -15.16
CA THR A 188 -3.13 10.10 -16.51
C THR A 188 -1.83 9.88 -17.27
N SER A 189 -1.79 8.93 -18.21
CA SER A 189 -0.62 8.74 -19.11
C SER A 189 -0.34 9.97 -19.99
N GLY A 190 -1.33 10.86 -20.16
CA GLY A 190 -1.25 12.10 -20.92
C GLY A 190 -1.29 11.92 -22.44
N LYS A 191 -1.08 10.70 -22.93
CA LYS A 191 -1.18 10.31 -24.35
C LYS A 191 -1.43 8.82 -24.47
N PHE A 192 -1.88 8.40 -25.65
CA PHE A 192 -1.91 7.00 -26.04
C PHE A 192 -0.49 6.47 -26.22
N ASP A 193 -0.26 5.24 -25.76
CA ASP A 193 0.97 4.51 -26.04
C ASP A 193 0.99 3.95 -27.47
N LYS A 194 2.06 3.23 -27.81
CA LYS A 194 2.24 2.62 -29.14
C LYS A 194 1.22 1.53 -29.46
N ASP A 195 0.55 0.98 -28.45
CA ASP A 195 -0.42 -0.09 -28.55
C ASP A 195 -1.86 0.47 -28.46
N GLY A 196 -2.02 1.80 -28.49
CA GLY A 196 -3.32 2.47 -28.46
C GLY A 196 -3.94 2.57 -27.07
N LYS A 197 -3.15 2.44 -26.00
CA LYS A 197 -3.65 2.46 -24.60
C LYS A 197 -3.48 3.82 -23.95
N TYR A 198 -4.50 4.27 -23.23
CA TYR A 198 -4.48 5.46 -22.38
C TYR A 198 -4.80 5.07 -20.94
N GLU A 199 -3.94 5.40 -19.99
CA GLU A 199 -4.10 4.99 -18.60
C GLU A 199 -4.56 6.15 -17.72
N ILE A 200 -5.51 5.87 -16.83
CA ILE A 200 -6.02 6.78 -15.81
C ILE A 200 -5.95 6.04 -14.47
N TYR A 201 -5.32 6.65 -13.48
CA TYR A 201 -5.30 6.17 -12.11
C TYR A 201 -6.06 7.13 -11.22
N ILE A 202 -7.12 6.62 -10.57
CA ILE A 202 -7.98 7.38 -9.67
C ILE A 202 -7.86 6.77 -8.27
N PRO A 203 -7.09 7.38 -7.35
CA PRO A 203 -6.97 6.89 -5.99
C PRO A 203 -8.19 7.29 -5.14
N THR A 204 -8.48 6.45 -4.16
CA THR A 204 -9.39 6.73 -3.05
C THR A 204 -8.60 6.81 -1.75
N GLN A 205 -8.90 7.82 -0.95
CA GLN A 205 -8.44 7.94 0.43
C GLN A 205 -9.51 7.33 1.34
N ILE A 206 -9.11 6.36 2.16
CA ILE A 206 -9.97 5.63 3.08
C ILE A 206 -9.56 5.97 4.50
N LYS A 207 -10.48 6.57 5.26
CA LYS A 207 -10.34 6.79 6.68
C LYS A 207 -10.57 5.48 7.42
N ASP A 208 -9.65 5.11 8.30
CA ASP A 208 -9.84 4.00 9.23
C ASP A 208 -11.03 4.25 10.18
N GLY A 209 -11.75 3.19 10.53
CA GLY A 209 -12.89 3.23 11.45
C GLY A 209 -14.20 2.69 10.86
N ILE A 210 -15.31 3.02 11.51
CA ILE A 210 -16.62 2.45 11.16
C ILE A 210 -17.13 3.06 9.86
N THR A 211 -17.20 2.20 8.85
CA THR A 211 -17.77 2.52 7.55
C THR A 211 -19.27 2.27 7.52
N THR A 212 -20.04 3.19 6.92
CA THR A 212 -21.45 2.96 6.63
C THR A 212 -21.59 2.14 5.34
N LEU A 213 -22.54 1.20 5.28
CA LEU A 213 -22.84 0.43 4.05
C LEU A 213 -23.48 1.25 2.91
N ASN A 214 -23.51 2.58 3.00
CA ASN A 214 -24.08 3.44 1.99
C ASN A 214 -23.10 3.59 0.83
N LEU A 215 -23.47 3.20 -0.38
CA LEU A 215 -22.65 3.45 -1.56
C LEU A 215 -22.84 4.89 -2.04
N ILE A 216 -21.73 5.58 -2.29
CA ILE A 216 -21.72 6.92 -2.88
C ILE A 216 -21.07 6.81 -4.26
N TYR A 217 -21.68 7.40 -5.27
CA TYR A 217 -21.15 7.45 -6.62
C TYR A 217 -20.62 8.85 -6.89
N VAL A 218 -19.36 8.94 -7.30
CA VAL A 218 -18.70 10.19 -7.68
C VAL A 218 -18.25 10.10 -9.12
N GLN A 219 -18.37 11.19 -9.88
CA GLN A 219 -18.00 11.24 -11.29
C GLN A 219 -16.76 12.11 -11.49
N GLU A 220 -15.84 11.63 -12.31
CA GLU A 220 -14.69 12.37 -12.81
C GLU A 220 -14.65 12.31 -14.34
N SER A 221 -14.32 13.43 -14.98
CA SER A 221 -14.31 13.56 -16.44
C SER A 221 -12.92 13.96 -16.93
N PHE A 222 -12.43 13.26 -17.95
CA PHE A 222 -11.10 13.45 -18.52
C PHE A 222 -11.18 13.73 -20.01
N VAL A 223 -10.33 14.62 -20.51
CA VAL A 223 -10.08 14.77 -21.95
C VAL A 223 -8.80 14.01 -22.28
N ILE A 224 -8.92 12.96 -23.09
CA ILE A 224 -7.80 12.01 -23.33
C ILE A 224 -7.14 12.18 -24.71
N GLY A 225 -7.70 13.02 -25.57
CA GLY A 225 -7.16 13.28 -26.90
C GLY A 225 -8.13 14.03 -27.79
N GLN A 226 -7.79 14.11 -29.09
CA GLN A 226 -8.63 14.70 -30.11
C GLN A 226 -8.91 13.71 -31.24
N LEU A 227 -10.13 13.69 -31.78
CA LEU A 227 -10.53 12.78 -32.86
C LEU A 227 -9.65 12.95 -34.10
N ASP A 228 -9.39 14.20 -34.50
CA ASP A 228 -8.54 14.52 -35.65
C ASP A 228 -7.06 14.16 -35.47
N SER A 229 -6.65 13.80 -34.25
CA SER A 229 -5.26 13.43 -33.94
C SER A 229 -5.02 11.92 -33.93
N LEU A 230 -6.09 11.12 -34.00
CA LEU A 230 -6.03 9.67 -33.99
C LEU A 230 -6.33 9.11 -35.39
N GLU A 231 -5.57 8.09 -35.78
CA GLU A 231 -5.88 7.32 -36.97
C GLU A 231 -7.04 6.35 -36.69
N ASP A 232 -7.71 5.91 -37.75
CA ASP A 232 -8.74 4.88 -37.64
C ASP A 232 -8.14 3.60 -37.03
N GLY A 233 -8.83 3.04 -36.04
CA GLY A 233 -8.34 1.89 -35.28
C GLY A 233 -9.01 1.72 -33.93
N THR A 234 -8.67 0.64 -33.24
CA THR A 234 -9.15 0.35 -31.88
C THR A 234 -8.14 0.85 -30.85
N TYR A 235 -8.64 1.57 -29.86
CA TYR A 235 -7.90 2.12 -28.74
C TYR A 235 -8.53 1.61 -27.44
N THR A 236 -7.78 1.68 -26.34
CA THR A 236 -8.24 1.20 -25.03
C THR A 236 -7.98 2.25 -23.98
N VAL A 237 -9.00 2.57 -23.19
CA VAL A 237 -8.84 3.32 -21.93
C VAL A 237 -8.72 2.32 -20.80
N ILE A 238 -7.72 2.50 -19.94
CA ILE A 238 -7.47 1.67 -18.77
C ILE A 238 -7.65 2.55 -17.54
N VAL A 239 -8.67 2.28 -16.74
CA VAL A 239 -8.94 3.03 -15.50
C VAL A 239 -8.79 2.09 -14.31
N ASN A 240 -7.79 2.33 -13.45
CA ASN A 240 -7.49 1.44 -12.31
C ASN A 240 -7.41 -0.05 -12.68
N GLY A 241 -6.91 -0.36 -13.89
CA GLY A 241 -6.82 -1.73 -14.42
C GLY A 241 -8.05 -2.26 -15.15
N ALA A 242 -9.19 -1.55 -15.11
CA ALA A 242 -10.35 -1.88 -15.95
C ALA A 242 -10.12 -1.38 -17.38
N GLU A 243 -10.14 -2.29 -18.36
CA GLU A 243 -9.89 -1.98 -19.77
C GLU A 243 -11.20 -1.81 -20.54
N ILE A 244 -11.36 -0.69 -21.25
CA ILE A 244 -12.53 -0.38 -22.08
C ILE A 244 -12.05 -0.01 -23.49
N PRO A 245 -12.32 -0.86 -24.50
CA PRO A 245 -11.98 -0.56 -25.87
C PRO A 245 -12.98 0.43 -26.50
N PHE A 246 -12.51 1.22 -27.46
CA PHE A 246 -13.33 2.03 -28.35
C PHE A 246 -12.66 2.10 -29.73
N THR A 247 -13.45 2.34 -30.78
CA THR A 247 -12.94 2.40 -32.14
C THR A 247 -13.08 3.81 -32.69
N ILE A 248 -12.04 4.30 -33.36
CA ILE A 248 -12.11 5.49 -34.22
C ILE A 248 -12.31 5.02 -35.66
N GLU A 249 -13.33 5.56 -36.31
CA GLU A 249 -13.57 5.39 -37.74
C GLU A 249 -14.01 6.73 -38.35
N ASN A 250 -13.32 7.17 -39.40
CA ASN A 250 -13.58 8.45 -40.07
C ASN A 250 -13.64 9.65 -39.10
N HIS A 251 -12.73 9.68 -38.12
CA HIS A 251 -12.68 10.68 -37.04
C HIS A 251 -13.94 10.72 -36.14
N GLN A 252 -14.63 9.58 -35.98
CA GLN A 252 -15.76 9.43 -35.06
C GLN A 252 -15.53 8.25 -34.11
N ILE A 253 -16.06 8.35 -32.90
CA ILE A 253 -16.11 7.21 -31.97
C ILE A 253 -17.24 6.29 -32.39
N VAL A 254 -16.91 5.02 -32.61
CA VAL A 254 -17.85 3.94 -32.87
C VAL A 254 -17.90 3.03 -31.65
N THR A 255 -19.06 2.98 -31.01
CA THR A 255 -19.36 2.04 -29.91
C THR A 255 -20.06 0.82 -30.48
N GLU A 256 -19.57 -0.39 -30.20
CA GLU A 256 -20.30 -1.65 -30.48
C GLU A 256 -21.44 -1.88 -29.49
#